data_AF-A0AA38IV08-F1
#
_entry.id   AF-A0AA38IV08-F1
#
_cell.length_a   1.000
_cell.length_b   1.000
_cell.length_c   1.000
_cell.angle_alpha   90.00
_cell.angle_beta   90.00
_cell.angle_gamma   90.00
#
_symmetry.space_group_name_H-M   'P 1'
#
loop_
_entity.id
_entity.type
_entity.pdbx_description
1 polymer ?
#
loop_
_entity_poly.entity_id
_entity_poly.type
_entity_poly.pdbx_seq_one_letter_code
_entity_poly.pdbx_strand_id
1 'polypeptide(L)'
;MPSLNEVQKQTIAQRLRDGVSIRAIATELHISKNTVLLAKEKINEHSKIIRRVGSSRPKKTTADENIQLANFIREYSFETVVNARQQNQFPCVTENSPEKSPQN
;
A
#
# COMPACT_ATOMS: atom_id res chain seq x y z
N MET A 1 1.10 0.45 18.07
CA MET A 1 -0.37 0.53 18.24
C MET A 1 -0.92 -0.88 18.18
N PRO A 2 -1.49 -1.44 19.26
CA PRO A 2 -2.27 -2.66 19.11
C PRO A 2 -3.34 -2.38 18.06
N SER A 3 -3.39 -3.23 17.04
CA SER A 3 -4.39 -3.12 15.99
C SER A 3 -5.76 -3.31 16.64
N LEU A 4 -6.58 -2.24 16.71
CA LEU A 4 -7.98 -2.39 17.10
C LEU A 4 -8.64 -3.36 16.13
N ASN A 5 -9.43 -4.29 16.67
CA ASN A 5 -10.28 -5.14 15.84
C ASN A 5 -11.40 -4.31 15.20
N GLU A 6 -11.93 -4.73 14.05
CA GLU A 6 -13.02 -4.03 13.36
C GLU A 6 -14.23 -3.81 14.27
N VAL A 7 -14.59 -4.81 15.07
CA VAL A 7 -15.67 -4.69 16.07
C VAL A 7 -15.39 -3.56 17.06
N GLN A 8 -14.17 -3.47 17.60
CA GLN A 8 -13.79 -2.41 18.54
C GLN A 8 -13.86 -1.03 17.89
N LYS A 9 -13.43 -0.91 16.62
CA LYS A 9 -13.51 0.36 15.87
C LYS A 9 -14.96 0.80 15.67
N GLN A 10 -15.84 -0.14 15.33
CA GLN A 10 -17.28 0.12 15.19
C GLN A 10 -17.91 0.53 16.52
N THR A 11 -17.58 -0.17 17.61
CA THR A 11 -18.08 0.18 18.95
C THR A 11 -17.62 1.56 19.38
N ILE A 12 -16.34 1.91 19.18
CA ILE A 12 -15.82 3.26 19.45
C ILE A 12 -16.59 4.31 18.63
N ALA A 13 -16.79 4.07 17.33
CA ALA A 13 -17.50 4.99 16.45
C ALA A 13 -18.97 5.17 16.83
N GLN A 14 -19.65 4.11 17.29
CA GLN A 14 -21.03 4.20 17.78
C GLN A 14 -21.07 4.99 19.09
N ARG A 15 -20.27 4.62 20.09
CA ARG A 15 -20.24 5.28 21.40
C ARG A 15 -19.86 6.76 21.32
N LEU A 16 -18.97 7.14 20.40
CA LEU A 16 -18.64 8.54 20.13
C LEU A 16 -19.82 9.32 19.53
N ARG A 17 -20.60 8.69 18.64
CA ARG A 17 -21.85 9.28 18.11
C ARG A 17 -22.91 9.43 19.20
N ASP A 18 -22.97 8.49 20.13
CA ASP A 18 -23.88 8.52 21.28
C ASP A 18 -23.45 9.52 22.37
N GLY A 19 -22.34 10.25 22.18
CA GLY A 19 -21.85 11.28 23.12
C GLY A 19 -21.12 10.73 24.35
N VAL A 20 -20.74 9.45 24.36
CA VAL A 20 -20.03 8.84 25.50
C VAL A 20 -18.61 9.39 25.61
N SER A 21 -18.19 9.68 26.85
CA SER A 21 -16.84 10.21 27.10
C SER A 21 -15.74 9.21 26.74
N ILE A 22 -14.62 9.74 26.23
CA ILE A 22 -13.42 8.95 25.88
C ILE A 22 -12.94 8.08 27.04
N ARG A 23 -13.03 8.61 28.28
CA ARG A 23 -12.64 7.87 29.49
C ARG A 23 -13.51 6.64 29.70
N ALA A 24 -14.83 6.78 29.56
CA ALA A 24 -15.77 5.67 29.71
C ALA A 24 -15.57 4.59 28.63
N ILE A 25 -15.36 5.01 27.37
CA ILE A 25 -15.07 4.08 26.26
C ILE A 25 -13.78 3.31 26.51
N ALA A 26 -12.73 3.99 26.99
CA ALA A 26 -11.45 3.36 27.31
C ALA A 26 -11.57 2.30 28.43
N THR A 27 -12.36 2.58 29.47
CA THR A 27 -12.63 1.63 30.55
C THR A 27 -13.47 0.43 30.10
N GLU A 28 -14.49 0.66 29.25
CA GLU A 28 -15.37 -0.39 28.74
C GLU A 28 -14.62 -1.36 27.83
N LEU A 29 -13.79 -0.84 26.93
CA LEU A 29 -13.06 -1.64 25.94
C LEU A 29 -11.69 -2.10 26.42
N HIS A 30 -11.32 -1.79 27.67
CA HIS A 30 -10.02 -2.11 28.26
C HIS A 30 -8.82 -1.66 27.39
N ILE A 31 -8.90 -0.46 26.82
CA ILE A 31 -7.84 0.13 25.96
C ILE A 31 -7.36 1.46 26.50
N SER A 32 -6.19 1.90 26.05
CA SER A 32 -5.64 3.20 26.46
C SER A 32 -6.51 4.36 25.95
N LYS A 33 -6.64 5.43 26.75
CA LYS A 33 -7.31 6.68 26.34
C LYS A 33 -6.72 7.25 25.04
N ASN A 34 -5.40 7.15 24.88
CA ASN A 34 -4.71 7.64 23.70
C ASN A 34 -5.14 6.87 22.43
N THR A 35 -5.38 5.56 22.55
CA THR A 35 -5.92 4.74 21.45
C THR A 35 -7.30 5.23 21.01
N VAL A 36 -8.17 5.59 21.95
CA VAL A 36 -9.51 6.12 21.66
C VAL A 36 -9.44 7.51 21.03
N LEU A 37 -8.53 8.37 21.49
CA LEU A 37 -8.29 9.70 20.89
C LEU A 37 -7.83 9.58 19.43
N LEU A 38 -6.82 8.75 19.16
CA LEU A 38 -6.33 8.52 17.80
C LEU A 38 -7.39 7.88 16.89
N ALA A 39 -8.26 7.02 17.45
CA ALA A 39 -9.40 6.48 16.71
C ALA A 39 -10.41 7.58 16.37
N LYS A 40 -10.73 8.48 17.31
CA LYS A 40 -11.62 9.63 17.08
C LYS A 40 -11.06 10.56 16.00
N GLU A 41 -9.77 10.90 16.06
CA GLU A 41 -9.11 11.72 15.04
C GLU A 41 -9.21 11.09 13.65
N LYS A 42 -8.92 9.79 13.53
CA LYS A 42 -9.05 9.08 12.25
C LYS A 42 -10.47 8.97 11.72
N ILE A 43 -11.47 8.84 12.60
CA ILE A 43 -12.89 8.85 12.22
C ILE A 43 -13.30 10.22 11.67
N ASN A 44 -12.74 11.29 12.22
CA ASN A 44 -13.00 12.65 11.75
C ASN A 44 -12.28 12.95 10.43
N GLU A 45 -11.03 12.51 10.28
CA GLU A 45 -10.24 12.69 9.05
C GLU A 45 -10.76 11.86 7.87
N HIS A 46 -11.21 10.64 8.15
CA HIS A 46 -11.72 9.72 7.15
C HIS A 46 -13.15 9.34 7.51
N SER A 47 -14.11 9.69 6.65
CA SER A 47 -15.51 9.24 6.74
C SER A 47 -15.68 7.72 6.79
N LYS A 48 -14.61 6.95 6.57
CA LYS A 48 -14.53 5.51 6.76
C LYS A 48 -13.26 5.13 7.53
N ILE A 49 -13.41 4.27 8.53
CA ILE A 49 -12.28 3.67 9.25
C ILE A 49 -11.64 2.59 8.36
N ILE A 50 -10.74 2.98 7.46
CA ILE A 50 -10.10 2.06 6.51
C ILE A 50 -8.82 1.48 7.13
N ARG A 51 -8.62 0.17 6.96
CA ARG A 51 -7.35 -0.49 7.32
C ARG A 51 -6.24 0.10 6.45
N ARG A 52 -5.14 0.58 7.06
CA ARG A 52 -3.92 0.94 6.31
C ARG A 52 -3.39 -0.33 5.65
N VAL A 53 -3.48 -0.39 4.33
CA VAL A 53 -2.82 -1.44 3.54
C VAL A 53 -1.34 -1.10 3.55
N GLY A 54 -0.49 -2.05 3.92
CA GLY A 54 0.95 -1.86 3.81
C GLY A 54 1.32 -1.74 2.34
N SER A 55 1.51 -0.52 1.85
CA SER A 55 2.07 -0.29 0.52
C SER A 55 3.58 -0.20 0.66
N SER A 56 4.32 -1.00 -0.10
CA SER A 56 5.71 -0.66 -0.40
C SER A 56 5.74 0.69 -1.11
N ARG A 57 6.81 1.46 -0.91
CA ARG A 57 7.02 2.67 -1.71
C ARG A 57 7.11 2.21 -3.17
N PRO A 58 6.36 2.81 -4.12
CA PRO A 58 6.53 2.49 -5.53
C PRO A 58 8.00 2.68 -5.87
N LYS A 59 8.62 1.65 -6.44
CA LYS A 59 9.98 1.77 -6.99
C LYS A 59 9.87 2.82 -8.08
N LYS A 60 10.67 3.90 -7.98
CA LYS A 60 10.68 4.95 -8.99
C LYS A 60 11.20 4.34 -10.29
N THR A 61 10.31 4.09 -11.23
CA THR A 61 10.64 4.05 -12.65
C THR A 61 11.11 5.45 -13.04
N THR A 62 12.19 5.59 -13.81
CA THR A 62 12.64 6.92 -14.24
C THR A 62 11.60 7.55 -15.17
N ALA A 63 11.56 8.89 -15.25
CA ALA A 63 10.61 9.57 -16.13
C ALA A 63 10.81 9.15 -17.59
N ASP A 64 12.05 8.91 -17.97
CA ASP A 64 12.44 8.49 -19.33
C ASP A 64 11.93 7.08 -19.65
N GLU A 65 12.02 6.13 -18.71
CA GLU A 65 11.46 4.78 -18.85
C GLU A 65 9.93 4.80 -19.06
N ASN A 66 9.22 5.69 -18.36
CA ASN A 66 7.78 5.84 -18.53
C ASN A 66 7.39 6.47 -19.88
N ILE A 67 8.20 7.42 -20.38
CA ILE A 67 8.01 8.03 -21.69
C ILE A 67 8.27 7.00 -22.80
N GLN A 68 9.34 6.21 -22.67
CA GLN A 68 9.64 5.12 -23.60
C GLN A 68 8.52 4.08 -23.63
N LEU A 69 8.02 3.65 -22.46
CA LEU A 69 6.88 2.73 -22.36
C LEU A 69 5.63 3.30 -23.04
N ALA A 70 5.31 4.58 -22.80
CA ALA A 70 4.15 5.23 -23.39
C ALA A 70 4.25 5.36 -24.92
N ASN A 71 5.43 5.68 -25.44
CA ASN A 71 5.68 5.76 -26.88
C ASN A 71 5.61 4.37 -27.53
N PHE A 72 6.20 3.35 -26.91
CA PHE A 72 6.14 1.99 -27.39
C PHE A 72 4.70 1.45 -27.49
N ILE A 73 3.89 1.65 -26.44
CA ILE A 73 2.48 1.24 -26.44
C ILE A 73 1.67 1.95 -27.54
N ARG A 74 2.01 3.21 -27.87
CA ARG A 74 1.36 3.97 -28.94
C ARG A 74 1.77 3.48 -30.33
N GLU A 75 3.04 3.14 -30.53
CA GLU A 75 3.57 2.69 -31.82
C GLU A 75 3.18 1.24 -32.12
N TYR A 76 3.09 0.40 -31.10
CA TYR A 76 2.90 -1.05 -31.23
C TYR A 76 1.68 -1.55 -30.44
N SER A 77 0.50 -1.00 -30.76
CA SER A 77 -0.74 -1.23 -30.02
C SER A 77 -1.25 -2.69 -29.98
N PHE A 78 -0.63 -3.61 -30.72
CA PHE A 78 -0.99 -5.03 -30.78
C PHE A 78 0.19 -5.99 -30.58
N GLU A 79 1.38 -5.49 -30.25
CA GLU A 79 2.54 -6.35 -30.05
C GLU A 79 2.49 -7.03 -28.67
N THR A 80 2.80 -8.33 -28.62
CA THR A 80 2.80 -9.06 -27.36
C THR A 80 4.01 -8.66 -26.53
N VAL A 81 3.84 -8.61 -25.20
CA VAL A 81 4.89 -8.26 -24.23
C VAL A 81 6.15 -9.14 -24.38
N VAL A 82 6.00 -10.36 -24.92
CA VAL A 82 7.11 -11.28 -25.20
C VAL A 82 7.99 -10.77 -26.35
N ASN A 83 7.39 -10.29 -27.44
CA ASN A 83 8.12 -9.77 -28.60
C ASN A 83 8.86 -8.46 -28.27
N ALA A 84 8.20 -7.57 -27.54
CA ALA A 84 8.78 -6.30 -27.10
C ALA A 84 10.02 -6.47 -26.20
N ARG A 85 10.04 -7.51 -25.35
CA ARG A 85 11.22 -7.87 -24.54
C ARG A 85 12.38 -8.42 -25.39
N GLN A 86 12.08 -9.22 -26.41
CA GLN A 86 13.10 -9.78 -27.31
C GLN A 86 13.78 -8.70 -28.16
N GLN A 87 13.09 -7.60 -28.46
CA GLN A 87 13.64 -6.43 -29.16
C GLN A 87 14.48 -5.51 -28.24
N ASN A 88 14.81 -5.94 -27.01
CA ASN A 88 15.65 -5.21 -26.05
C ASN A 88 15.15 -3.80 -25.66
N GLN A 89 13.85 -3.53 -25.78
CA GLN A 89 13.27 -2.21 -25.48
C GLN A 89 12.79 -2.05 -24.02
N PHE A 90 12.96 -3.09 -23.19
CA PHE A 90 12.76 -3.00 -21.75
C PHE A 90 14.07 -3.33 -21.02
N PRO A 91 14.48 -2.54 -20.01
CA PRO A 91 15.59 -2.91 -19.17
C PRO A 91 15.23 -4.21 -18.44
N CYS A 92 15.80 -5.32 -18.92
CA CYS A 92 15.88 -6.52 -18.12
C CYS A 92 16.77 -6.18 -16.94
N VAL A 93 16.28 -6.38 -15.71
CA VAL A 93 17.19 -6.44 -14.57
C VAL A 93 18.09 -7.63 -14.87
N THR A 94 19.30 -7.37 -15.37
CA THR A 94 20.34 -8.38 -15.47
C THR A 94 20.67 -8.76 -14.04
N GLU A 95 19.95 -9.76 -13.52
CA GLU A 95 20.44 -10.54 -12.41
C GLU A 95 21.78 -11.12 -12.86
N ASN A 96 22.81 -10.79 -12.09
CA ASN A 96 24.16 -11.28 -12.23
C ASN A 96 24.15 -12.79 -12.51
N SER A 97 24.45 -13.19 -13.74
CA SER A 97 24.96 -14.54 -14.03
C SER A 97 26.46 -14.50 -13.80
N PRO A 98 27.01 -15.06 -12.71
CA PRO A 98 28.43 -15.30 -12.66
C PRO A 98 28.75 -16.43 -13.64
N GLU A 99 29.47 -16.07 -14.70
CA GLU A 99 30.23 -17.01 -15.52
C GLU A 99 31.12 -17.87 -14.60
N LYS A 100 30.94 -19.19 -14.63
CA LYS A 100 32.06 -20.11 -14.42
C LYS A 100 32.04 -21.20 -15.48
N SER A 101 33.06 -21.14 -16.30
CA SER A 101 33.46 -22.01 -17.39
C SER A 101 33.51 -23.49 -16.99
N PRO A 102 33.32 -24.43 -17.94
CA PRO A 102 33.55 -25.84 -17.68
C PRO A 102 35.06 -26.09 -17.51
N GLN A 103 35.46 -26.70 -16.40
CA GLN A 103 36.80 -27.28 -16.25
C GLN A 103 36.84 -28.64 -16.96
N ASN A 104 37.92 -28.85 -17.72
CA ASN A 104 38.30 -30.11 -18.38
C ASN A 104 38.35 -31.30 -17.42
#